data_AF-A0AA87BAS9-F1
#
_entry.id   AF-A0AA87BAS9-F1
#
_cell.length_a   1.000
_cell.length_b   1.000
_cell.length_c   1.000
_cell.angle_alpha   90.00
_cell.angle_beta   90.00
_cell.angle_gamma   90.00
#
_symmetry.space_group_name_H-M   'P 1'
#
loop_
_entity.id
_entity.type
_entity.pdbx_description
1 polymer ?
#
loop_
_entity_poly.entity_id
_entity_poly.type
_entity_poly.pdbx_seq_one_letter_code
_entity_poly.pdbx_strand_id
1 'polypeptide(L)'
;MNKAKVQIQKGYGDYTDKFYIFYTDIIGLRAGDIVTVLTKYGIQLAVFIEYDTSNYEPNNFLIDKISGSEIILRKKELKDKLINSKLKEMNDFIAKIHAL
;
A
#
# COMPACT_ATOMS: atom_id res chain seq x y z
N MET A 1 -23.91 -6.80 3.50
CA MET A 1 -22.48 -6.47 3.69
C MET A 1 -22.09 -5.42 2.67
N ASN A 2 -21.21 -4.49 3.03
CA ASN A 2 -20.63 -3.59 2.03
C ASN A 2 -19.65 -4.38 1.16
N LYS A 3 -19.36 -3.85 -0.03
CA LYS A 3 -18.34 -4.41 -0.93
C LYS A 3 -17.29 -3.35 -1.20
N ALA A 4 -16.03 -3.71 -1.02
CA ALA A 4 -14.90 -2.86 -1.28
C ALA A 4 -14.23 -3.26 -2.59
N LYS A 5 -14.08 -2.30 -3.49
CA LYS A 5 -13.24 -2.45 -4.68
C LYS A 5 -11.83 -2.00 -4.34
N VAL A 6 -10.86 -2.86 -4.59
CA VAL A 6 -9.46 -2.67 -4.21
C VAL A 6 -8.52 -3.03 -5.36
N GLN A 7 -7.28 -2.54 -5.30
CA GLN A 7 -6.16 -3.08 -6.06
C GLN A 7 -5.17 -3.73 -5.09
N ILE A 8 -4.74 -4.95 -5.39
CA ILE A 8 -3.83 -5.71 -4.53
C ILE A 8 -2.41 -5.24 -4.77
N GLN A 9 -1.61 -5.10 -3.71
CA GLN A 9 -0.22 -4.73 -3.81
C GLN A 9 0.60 -5.86 -4.46
N LYS A 10 1.38 -5.51 -5.48
CA LYS A 10 2.41 -6.33 -6.12
C LYS A 10 3.76 -6.13 -5.41
N GLY A 11 4.82 -6.76 -5.94
CA GLY A 11 6.19 -6.45 -5.53
C GLY A 11 6.53 -4.96 -5.69
N TYR A 12 7.49 -4.49 -4.90
CA TYR A 12 8.07 -3.14 -4.99
C TYR A 12 7.11 -1.96 -4.79
N GLY A 13 5.90 -2.19 -4.27
CA GLY A 13 4.95 -1.11 -3.96
C GLY A 13 3.98 -0.77 -5.08
N ASP A 14 4.07 -1.45 -6.22
CA ASP A 14 3.09 -1.34 -7.29
C ASP A 14 1.78 -2.03 -6.91
N TYR A 15 0.72 -1.75 -7.66
CA TYR A 15 -0.59 -2.39 -7.49
C TYR A 15 -1.00 -3.16 -8.75
N THR A 16 -1.96 -4.07 -8.60
CA THR A 16 -2.55 -4.79 -9.72
C THR A 16 -3.28 -3.86 -10.67
N ASP A 17 -3.12 -4.09 -11.98
CA ASP A 17 -3.86 -3.35 -13.02
C ASP A 17 -5.36 -3.71 -13.01
N LYS A 18 -5.69 -4.83 -12.35
CA LYS A 18 -7.04 -5.31 -12.13
C LYS A 18 -7.58 -4.82 -10.79
N PHE A 19 -8.89 -4.61 -10.76
CA PHE A 19 -9.66 -4.39 -9.55
C PHE A 19 -10.24 -5.70 -9.05
N TYR A 20 -10.35 -5.81 -7.73
CA TYR A 20 -10.93 -6.95 -7.05
C TYR A 20 -11.99 -6.45 -6.08
N ILE A 21 -13.07 -7.21 -5.95
CA ILE A 21 -14.17 -6.89 -5.04
C ILE A 21 -14.10 -7.85 -3.85
N PHE A 22 -14.24 -7.30 -2.66
CA PHE A 22 -14.20 -8.02 -1.39
C PHE A 22 -15.39 -7.61 -0.53
N TYR A 23 -15.96 -8.52 0.25
CA TYR A 23 -16.90 -8.11 1.29
C TYR A 23 -16.18 -7.38 2.42
N THR A 24 -16.88 -6.43 3.05
CA THR A 24 -16.37 -5.69 4.21
C THR A 24 -17.50 -5.24 5.11
N ASP A 25 -17.24 -5.25 6.41
CA ASP A 25 -18.06 -4.59 7.43
C ASP A 25 -17.49 -3.23 7.84
N ILE A 26 -16.30 -2.87 7.32
CA ILE A 26 -15.66 -1.59 7.60
C ILE A 26 -16.41 -0.48 6.87
N ILE A 27 -16.80 0.53 7.62
CA ILE A 27 -17.40 1.77 7.13
C ILE A 27 -16.36 2.91 7.13
N GLY A 28 -16.57 3.91 6.28
CA GLY A 28 -15.74 5.13 6.29
C GLY A 28 -14.35 5.00 5.65
N LEU A 29 -14.07 3.90 4.93
CA LEU A 29 -12.91 3.82 4.03
C LEU A 29 -12.94 4.94 2.98
N ARG A 30 -11.76 5.50 2.70
CA ARG A 30 -11.54 6.54 1.69
C ARG A 30 -10.59 6.04 0.62
N ALA A 31 -10.77 6.51 -0.62
CA ALA A 31 -9.86 6.19 -1.72
C ALA A 31 -8.40 6.44 -1.31
N GLY A 32 -7.52 5.47 -1.55
CA GLY A 32 -6.13 5.51 -1.14
C GLY A 32 -5.84 4.92 0.24
N ASP A 33 -6.86 4.54 1.01
CA ASP A 33 -6.66 3.80 2.25
C ASP A 33 -5.98 2.46 1.97
N ILE A 34 -4.98 2.13 2.77
CA ILE A 34 -4.27 0.86 2.70
C ILE A 34 -5.02 -0.09 3.61
N VAL A 35 -5.36 -1.25 3.07
CA VAL A 35 -6.19 -2.24 3.74
C VAL A 35 -5.52 -3.61 3.63
N THR A 36 -5.88 -4.50 4.55
CA THR A 36 -5.54 -5.93 4.44
C THR A 36 -6.74 -6.69 3.92
N VAL A 37 -6.49 -7.64 3.02
CA VAL A 37 -7.52 -8.50 2.43
C VAL A 37 -7.15 -9.96 2.62
N LEU A 38 -8.16 -10.80 2.88
CA LEU A 38 -8.04 -12.25 2.96
C LEU A 38 -8.39 -12.86 1.61
N THR A 39 -7.44 -13.52 0.96
CA THR A 39 -7.69 -14.31 -0.25
C THR A 39 -7.48 -15.80 0.04
N LYS A 40 -7.82 -16.65 -0.94
CA LYS A 40 -7.45 -18.07 -0.92
C LYS A 40 -5.95 -18.35 -0.78
N TYR A 41 -5.09 -17.35 -0.99
CA TYR A 41 -3.63 -17.47 -0.86
C TYR A 41 -3.11 -16.85 0.45
N GLY A 42 -3.98 -16.40 1.34
CA GLY A 42 -3.64 -15.77 2.62
C GLY A 42 -3.91 -14.26 2.65
N ILE A 43 -3.30 -13.58 3.62
CA ILE A 43 -3.47 -12.15 3.84
C ILE A 43 -2.57 -11.37 2.87
N GLN A 44 -3.15 -10.38 2.20
CA GLN A 44 -2.44 -9.51 1.27
C GLN A 44 -2.73 -8.03 1.57
N LEU A 45 -1.82 -7.16 1.18
CA LEU A 45 -2.02 -5.72 1.21
C LEU A 45 -2.77 -5.28 -0.04
N ALA A 46 -3.62 -4.29 0.11
CA ALA A 46 -4.35 -3.67 -0.99
C ALA A 46 -4.56 -2.18 -0.73
N VAL A 47 -4.90 -1.45 -1.78
CA VAL A 47 -5.40 -0.07 -1.68
C VAL A 47 -6.88 -0.05 -2.00
N PHE A 48 -7.65 0.60 -1.13
CA PHE A 48 -9.07 0.82 -1.31
C PHE A 48 -9.30 1.89 -2.39
N ILE A 49 -10.20 1.59 -3.32
CA ILE A 49 -10.57 2.49 -4.42
C ILE A 49 -11.91 3.13 -4.10
N GLU A 50 -12.96 2.31 -3.96
CA GLU A 50 -14.34 2.75 -3.75
C GLU A 50 -15.20 1.59 -3.21
N TYR A 51 -16.40 1.90 -2.74
CA TYR A 51 -17.40 0.86 -2.46
C TYR A 51 -18.07 0.43 -3.77
N ASP A 52 -18.25 -0.87 -3.95
CA ASP A 52 -18.91 -1.46 -5.11
C ASP A 52 -20.41 -1.62 -4.88
N THR A 53 -21.22 -1.15 -5.83
CA THR A 53 -22.69 -1.21 -5.81
C THR A 53 -23.27 -2.20 -6.82
N SER A 54 -22.43 -2.98 -7.50
CA SER A 54 -22.88 -3.97 -8.49
C SER A 54 -23.66 -5.12 -7.84
N ASN A 55 -24.22 -6.04 -8.62
CA ASN A 55 -24.83 -7.28 -8.09
C ASN A 55 -23.83 -8.44 -7.94
N TYR A 56 -22.53 -8.18 -8.10
CA TYR A 56 -21.50 -9.22 -7.94
C TYR A 56 -21.31 -9.59 -6.48
N GLU A 57 -21.27 -10.91 -6.20
CA GLU A 57 -21.01 -11.46 -4.86
C GLU A 57 -19.57 -11.99 -4.76
N PRO A 58 -18.67 -11.30 -4.04
CA PRO A 58 -17.27 -11.73 -3.89
C PRO A 58 -17.12 -12.94 -2.95
N ASN A 59 -16.05 -13.71 -3.14
CA ASN A 59 -15.74 -14.86 -2.26
C ASN A 59 -14.70 -14.56 -1.17
N ASN A 60 -14.27 -13.30 -1.05
CA ASN A 60 -13.14 -12.89 -0.23
C ASN A 60 -13.51 -11.69 0.65
N PHE A 61 -12.74 -11.45 1.71
CA PHE A 61 -13.02 -10.43 2.71
C PHE A 61 -11.90 -9.39 2.86
N LEU A 62 -12.27 -8.14 3.05
CA LEU A 62 -11.38 -7.10 3.57
C LEU A 62 -11.40 -7.18 5.10
N ILE A 63 -10.22 -7.28 5.70
CA ILE A 63 -10.08 -7.58 7.13
C ILE A 63 -9.90 -6.31 7.96
N ASP A 64 -9.02 -5.41 7.54
CA ASP A 64 -8.67 -4.23 8.34
C ASP A 64 -8.17 -3.05 7.50
N LYS A 65 -8.29 -1.82 8.05
CA LYS A 65 -7.66 -0.61 7.54
C LYS A 65 -6.37 -0.34 8.29
N ILE A 66 -5.26 -0.28 7.55
CA ILE A 66 -3.93 -0.06 8.13
C ILE A 66 -3.36 1.33 7.86
N SER A 67 -3.90 2.11 6.91
CA SER A 67 -3.43 3.47 6.57
C SER A 67 -3.68 4.54 7.65
N GLY A 68 -3.60 4.17 8.93
CA GLY A 68 -3.57 5.12 10.03
C GLY A 68 -2.39 6.10 9.92
N SER A 69 -2.47 7.17 10.72
CA SER A 69 -1.44 8.22 10.81
C SER A 69 -0.03 7.66 11.01
N GLU A 70 0.09 6.55 11.74
CA GLU A 70 1.35 5.88 12.00
C GLU A 70 2.01 5.34 10.72
N ILE A 71 1.28 4.67 9.82
CA ILE A 71 1.86 4.13 8.58
C ILE A 71 2.37 5.27 7.68
N ILE A 72 1.63 6.37 7.60
CA ILE A 72 2.04 7.56 6.82
C ILE A 72 3.38 8.09 7.37
N LEU A 73 3.49 8.20 8.70
CA LEU A 73 4.72 8.64 9.37
C LEU A 73 5.88 7.69 9.08
N ARG A 74 5.70 6.37 9.25
CA ARG A 74 6.76 5.37 9.00
C ARG A 74 7.23 5.36 7.55
N LYS A 75 6.32 5.52 6.59
CA LYS A 75 6.68 5.64 5.16
C LYS A 75 7.57 6.85 4.89
N LYS A 76 7.25 8.00 5.50
CA LYS A 76 8.08 9.20 5.41
C LYS A 76 9.46 8.96 6.00
N GLU A 77 9.54 8.42 7.21
CA GLU A 77 10.81 8.10 7.89
C GLU A 77 11.73 7.22 7.03
N LEU A 78 11.18 6.18 6.38
CA LEU A 78 11.94 5.29 5.52
C LEU A 78 12.42 6.00 4.24
N LYS A 79 11.58 6.83 3.63
CA LYS A 79 11.96 7.62 2.44
C LYS A 79 13.09 8.58 2.77
N ASP A 80 13.00 9.29 3.89
CA ASP A 80 14.01 10.25 4.34
C ASP A 80 15.35 9.54 4.61
N LYS A 81 15.32 8.37 5.26
CA LYS A 81 16.51 7.51 5.46
C LYS A 81 17.16 7.10 4.14
N LEU A 82 16.37 6.70 3.14
CA LEU A 82 16.89 6.30 1.84
C LEU A 82 17.56 7.47 1.11
N ILE A 83 16.91 8.64 1.09
CA ILE A 83 17.47 9.85 0.47
C ILE A 83 18.79 10.21 1.13
N ASN A 84 18.84 10.24 2.47
CA ASN A 84 20.05 10.58 3.21
C ASN A 84 21.18 9.58 2.96
N SER A 85 20.87 8.28 2.86
CA SER A 85 21.87 7.25 2.50
C SER A 85 22.47 7.52 1.12
N LYS A 86 21.63 7.82 0.13
CA LYS A 86 22.08 8.07 -1.25
C LYS A 86 22.89 9.36 -1.38
N LEU A 87 22.50 10.42 -0.66
CA LEU A 87 23.28 11.66 -0.60
C LEU A 87 24.66 11.43 0.03
N LYS A 88 24.73 10.61 1.08
CA LYS A 88 26.01 10.24 1.70
C LYS A 88 26.90 9.46 0.73
N GLU A 89 26.37 8.43 0.08
CA GLU A 89 27.10 7.64 -0.93
C GLU A 89 27.68 8.55 -2.04
N MET A 90 26.89 9.51 -2.52
CA MET A 90 27.32 10.47 -3.53
C MET A 90 28.44 11.40 -3.02
N ASN A 91 28.29 11.95 -1.81
CA ASN A 91 29.30 12.83 -1.22
C ASN A 91 30.63 12.09 -0.99
N ASP A 92 30.57 10.85 -0.51
CA ASP A 92 31.75 10.00 -0.30
C ASP A 92 32.47 9.69 -1.64
N PHE A 93 31.70 9.52 -2.73
CA PHE A 93 32.25 9.35 -4.07
C PHE A 93 32.95 10.61 -4.59
N ILE A 94 32.32 11.78 -4.45
CA ILE A 94 32.89 13.07 -4.85
C ILE A 94 34.20 13.35 -4.08
N ALA A 95 34.21 13.11 -2.77
CA ALA A 95 35.40 13.30 -1.94
C ALA A 95 36.59 12.43 -2.40
N LYS A 96 36.33 11.18 -2.82
CA LYS A 96 37.38 10.31 -3.39
C LYS A 96 37.95 10.83 -4.70
N ILE A 97 37.12 11.40 -5.57
CA ILE A 97 37.59 11.97 -6.85
C ILE A 97 38.49 13.19 -6.60
N HIS A 98 38.10 14.08 -5.69
CA HIS A 98 38.89 15.28 -5.39
C HIS A 98 40.18 15.00 -4.59
N ALA A 99 40.35 13.79 -4.07
CA ALA A 99 41.57 13.36 -3.39
C ALA A 99 42.60 12.70 -4.34
N LEU A 100 42.27 12.54 -5.63
CA LEU A 100 43.15 12.08 -6.72
C LEU A 100 43.67 13.28 -7.53
#